data_AF-A0A564ZKD1-F1
#
_entry.id   AF-A0A564ZKD1-F1
#
_cell.length_a   1.000
_cell.length_b   1.000
_cell.length_c   1.000
_cell.angle_alpha   90.00
_cell.angle_beta   90.00
_cell.angle_gamma   90.00
#
_symmetry.space_group_name_H-M   'P 1'
#
loop_
_entity.id
_entity.type
_entity.pdbx_description
1 polymer ?
#
loop_
_entity_poly.entity_id
_entity_poly.type
_entity_poly.pdbx_seq_one_letter_code
_entity_poly.pdbx_strand_id
1 'polypeptide(L)'
;MSTKISLGEFVKQLAASLQTQHVSMPFRNEEPWHLLFYQLFKSKEVPGKPEFLERLRFDWDAPYPKSRELSDFLQALHWTASVSVSNPHYDVINLPDDVANLWRGRFGSVADEDISKFLSYAVDRAKKEFSGAKSL
;
A
#
# COMPACT_ATOMS: atom_id res chain seq x y z
N MET A 1 9.97 -8.86 17.50
CA MET A 1 8.76 -8.34 18.18
C MET A 1 7.74 -8.05 17.10
N SER A 2 6.46 -8.33 17.36
CA SER A 2 5.42 -8.07 16.37
C SER A 2 4.90 -6.64 16.54
N THR A 3 4.87 -5.88 15.45
CA THR A 3 4.63 -4.44 15.53
C THR A 3 3.17 -4.10 15.23
N LYS A 4 2.53 -3.38 16.16
CA LYS A 4 1.11 -3.00 16.11
C LYS A 4 0.90 -1.81 15.18
N ILE A 5 0.74 -2.08 13.89
CA ILE A 5 0.25 -1.12 12.88
C ILE A 5 -0.99 -1.71 12.21
N SER A 6 -1.97 -0.87 11.87
CA SER A 6 -3.17 -1.32 11.16
C SER A 6 -2.94 -1.39 9.64
N LEU A 7 -3.77 -2.16 8.92
CA LEU A 7 -3.73 -2.21 7.45
C LEU A 7 -3.83 -0.81 6.84
N GLY A 8 -4.83 -0.02 7.25
CA GLY A 8 -5.05 1.32 6.70
C GLY A 8 -3.90 2.28 6.99
N GLU A 9 -3.26 2.18 8.16
CA GLU A 9 -2.10 3.00 8.50
C GLU A 9 -0.87 2.62 7.68
N PHE A 10 -0.63 1.31 7.53
CA PHE A 10 0.44 0.80 6.67
C PHE A 10 0.25 1.20 5.20
N VAL A 11 -0.97 1.04 4.67
CA VAL A 11 -1.31 1.44 3.28
C VAL A 11 -1.08 2.93 3.06
N LYS A 12 -1.45 3.79 4.02
CA LYS A 12 -1.18 5.24 3.93
C LYS A 12 0.31 5.56 3.92
N GLN A 13 1.08 4.92 4.79
CA GLN A 13 2.54 5.11 4.84
C GLN A 13 3.21 4.62 3.55
N LEU A 14 2.76 3.49 3.01
CA LEU A 14 3.24 2.95 1.74
C LEU A 14 2.89 3.89 0.58
N ALA A 15 1.65 4.35 0.49
CA ALA A 15 1.21 5.29 -0.54
C ALA A 15 2.00 6.62 -0.50
N ALA A 16 2.21 7.19 0.70
CA ALA A 16 3.02 8.40 0.85
C ALA A 16 4.50 8.19 0.44
N SER A 17 5.05 7.01 0.74
CA SER A 17 6.42 6.65 0.35
C SER A 17 6.57 6.45 -1.16
N LEU A 18 5.56 5.85 -1.80
CA LEU A 18 5.50 5.67 -3.25
C LEU A 18 5.33 6.98 -4.00
N GLN A 19 4.45 7.87 -3.50
CA GLN A 19 4.26 9.22 -4.04
C GLN A 19 5.55 10.03 -4.03
N THR A 20 6.29 10.03 -2.91
CA THR A 20 7.58 10.73 -2.79
C THR A 20 8.60 10.23 -3.82
N GLN A 21 8.48 8.96 -4.22
CA GLN A 21 9.36 8.32 -5.20
C GLN A 21 8.79 8.34 -6.62
N HIS A 22 7.70 9.09 -6.83
CA HIS A 22 6.98 9.21 -8.10
C HIS A 22 6.59 7.86 -8.71
N VAL A 23 6.27 6.87 -7.86
CA VAL A 23 5.80 5.56 -8.31
C VAL A 23 4.30 5.62 -8.56
N SER A 24 3.90 5.29 -9.79
CA SER A 24 2.48 5.21 -10.16
C SER A 24 1.78 4.13 -9.33
N MET A 25 0.66 4.50 -8.71
CA MET A 25 -0.17 3.62 -7.89
C MET A 25 -1.44 3.23 -8.67
N PRO A 26 -1.50 2.05 -9.31
CA PRO A 26 -2.67 1.66 -10.11
C PRO A 26 -3.90 1.51 -9.22
N PHE A 27 -5.08 1.91 -9.72
CA PHE A 27 -6.35 1.80 -8.99
C PHE A 27 -7.41 1.03 -9.77
N ARG A 28 -7.60 1.33 -11.06
CA ARG A 28 -8.59 0.63 -11.89
C ARG A 28 -8.29 -0.86 -11.99
N ASN A 29 -7.01 -1.22 -12.11
CA ASN A 29 -6.56 -2.59 -11.90
C ASN A 29 -5.95 -2.72 -10.50
N GLU A 30 -6.70 -3.28 -9.55
CA GLU A 30 -6.23 -3.53 -8.19
C GLU A 30 -5.28 -4.75 -8.10
N GLU A 31 -5.16 -5.56 -9.14
CA GLU A 31 -4.33 -6.78 -9.15
C GLU A 31 -2.89 -6.55 -8.64
N PRO A 32 -2.15 -5.51 -9.07
CA PRO A 32 -0.79 -5.28 -8.58
C PRO A 32 -0.73 -5.05 -7.07
N TRP A 33 -1.76 -4.40 -6.48
CA TRP A 33 -1.85 -4.25 -5.04
C TRP A 33 -2.10 -5.58 -4.33
N HIS A 34 -2.98 -6.40 -4.88
CA HIS A 34 -3.28 -7.72 -4.33
C HIS A 34 -2.06 -8.65 -4.37
N LEU A 35 -1.34 -8.67 -5.50
CA LEU A 35 -0.10 -9.42 -5.66
C LEU A 35 0.98 -8.93 -4.69
N LEU A 36 1.15 -7.61 -4.55
CA LEU A 36 2.05 -7.02 -3.57
C LEU A 36 1.72 -7.51 -2.15
N PHE A 37 0.49 -7.32 -1.69
CA PHE A 37 0.10 -7.68 -0.32
C PHE A 37 0.17 -9.19 -0.07
N TYR A 38 -0.08 -9.99 -1.10
CA TYR A 38 0.10 -11.43 -1.03
C TYR A 38 1.58 -11.84 -0.90
N GLN A 39 2.49 -11.18 -1.61
CA GLN A 39 3.92 -11.38 -1.43
C GLN A 39 4.39 -10.97 -0.03
N LEU A 40 3.91 -9.83 0.47
CA LEU A 40 4.20 -9.37 1.84
C LEU A 40 3.65 -10.36 2.89
N PHE A 41 2.44 -10.88 2.69
CA PHE A 41 1.86 -11.94 3.51
C PHE A 41 2.76 -13.18 3.56
N LYS A 42 3.31 -13.59 2.42
CA LYS A 42 4.23 -14.74 2.31
C LYS A 42 5.64 -14.49 2.84
N SER A 43 6.06 -13.25 3.03
CA SER A 43 7.37 -12.94 3.60
C SER A 43 7.41 -13.38 5.07
N LYS A 44 8.16 -14.43 5.40
CA LYS A 44 8.24 -14.97 6.77
C LYS A 44 9.48 -14.50 7.54
N GLU A 45 10.46 -13.89 6.87
CA GLU A 45 11.79 -13.63 7.43
C GLU A 45 12.20 -12.14 7.37
N VAL A 46 11.26 -11.24 7.09
CA VAL A 46 11.57 -9.79 7.05
C VAL A 46 11.27 -9.19 8.43
N PRO A 47 12.27 -8.60 9.12
CA PRO A 47 12.06 -7.91 10.38
C PRO A 47 10.99 -6.81 10.26
N GLY A 48 10.20 -6.62 11.32
CA GLY A 48 9.17 -5.59 11.36
C GLY A 48 7.91 -5.88 10.55
N LYS A 49 7.71 -7.12 10.11
CA LYS A 49 6.48 -7.55 9.44
C LYS A 49 5.26 -7.22 10.32
N PRO A 50 4.31 -6.42 9.80
CA PRO A 50 3.08 -6.12 10.52
C PRO A 50 2.23 -7.36 10.79
N GLU A 51 1.71 -7.43 12.00
CA GLU A 51 0.86 -8.51 12.50
C GLU A 51 -0.45 -8.67 11.70
N PHE A 52 -0.96 -7.58 11.14
CA PHE A 52 -2.19 -7.60 10.33
C PHE A 52 -2.03 -8.43 9.05
N LEU A 53 -0.80 -8.52 8.51
CA LEU A 53 -0.56 -9.26 7.27
C LEU A 53 -0.96 -10.71 7.44
N GLU A 54 -0.68 -11.32 8.59
CA GLU A 54 -1.02 -12.71 8.89
C GLU A 54 -2.53 -12.96 9.02
N ARG A 55 -3.31 -11.89 9.21
CA ARG A 55 -4.77 -11.94 9.33
C ARG A 55 -5.49 -11.69 8.01
N LEU A 56 -4.77 -11.17 7.00
CA LEU A 56 -5.35 -10.96 5.68
C LEU A 56 -5.81 -12.27 5.07
N ARG A 57 -7.04 -12.27 4.57
CA ARG A 57 -7.61 -13.39 3.83
C ARG A 57 -7.52 -13.09 2.35
N PHE A 58 -7.04 -14.09 1.61
CA PHE A 58 -6.98 -14.08 0.16
C PHE A 58 -7.93 -15.14 -0.38
N ASP A 59 -8.71 -14.77 -1.38
CA ASP A 59 -9.50 -15.66 -2.21
C ASP A 59 -8.56 -16.35 -3.20
N TRP A 60 -8.60 -17.67 -3.20
CA TRP A 60 -7.75 -18.54 -4.02
C TRP A 60 -8.43 -19.00 -5.31
N ASP A 61 -9.75 -18.83 -5.40
CA ASP A 61 -10.55 -19.21 -6.57
C ASP A 61 -10.61 -18.08 -7.61
N ALA A 62 -10.13 -16.89 -7.24
CA ALA A 62 -9.98 -15.75 -8.14
C ALA A 62 -8.75 -15.91 -9.07
N PRO A 63 -8.70 -15.22 -10.23
CA PRO A 63 -7.57 -15.27 -11.16
C PRO A 63 -6.21 -14.88 -10.54
N TYR A 64 -6.24 -14.15 -9.43
CA TYR A 64 -5.10 -13.78 -8.60
C TYR A 64 -5.56 -13.75 -7.12
N PRO A 65 -4.63 -13.83 -6.14
CA PRO A 65 -4.98 -13.84 -4.73
C PRO A 65 -5.61 -12.51 -4.33
N LYS A 66 -6.94 -12.45 -4.25
CA LYS A 66 -7.69 -11.21 -3.99
C LYS A 66 -8.10 -11.10 -2.53
N SER A 67 -7.96 -9.92 -1.93
CA SER A 67 -8.40 -9.67 -0.56
C SER A 67 -9.48 -8.60 -0.52
N ARG A 68 -10.69 -8.96 -0.08
CA ARG A 68 -11.82 -8.02 0.00
C ARG A 68 -11.49 -6.83 0.91
N GLU A 69 -10.88 -7.09 2.06
CA GLU A 69 -10.50 -6.04 3.01
C GLU A 69 -9.53 -5.04 2.35
N LEU A 70 -8.57 -5.52 1.57
CA LEU A 70 -7.65 -4.65 0.82
C LEU A 70 -8.39 -3.80 -0.22
N SER A 71 -9.31 -4.38 -0.99
CA SER A 71 -10.12 -3.63 -1.96
C SER A 71 -10.92 -2.52 -1.27
N ASP A 72 -11.62 -2.84 -0.17
CA ASP A 72 -12.41 -1.86 0.59
C ASP A 72 -11.54 -0.68 1.07
N PHE A 73 -10.31 -0.96 1.52
CA PHE A 73 -9.34 0.06 1.91
C PHE A 73 -8.79 0.86 0.73
N LEU A 74 -8.47 0.24 -0.40
CA LEU A 74 -7.98 0.95 -1.58
C LEU A 74 -9.05 1.90 -2.13
N GLN A 75 -10.32 1.46 -2.14
CA GLN A 75 -11.45 2.30 -2.49
C GLN A 75 -11.54 3.50 -1.54
N ALA A 76 -11.56 3.26 -0.23
CA ALA A 76 -11.56 4.34 0.76
C ALA A 76 -10.35 5.28 0.62
N LEU A 77 -9.17 4.74 0.32
CA LEU A 77 -7.95 5.51 0.11
C LEU A 77 -8.08 6.41 -1.11
N HIS A 78 -8.55 5.89 -2.25
CA HIS A 78 -8.75 6.67 -3.46
C HIS A 78 -9.70 7.84 -3.22
N TRP A 79 -10.83 7.60 -2.56
CA TRP A 79 -11.79 8.66 -2.21
C TRP A 79 -11.21 9.68 -1.24
N THR A 80 -10.52 9.23 -0.18
CA THR A 80 -9.98 10.12 0.87
C THR A 80 -8.72 10.88 0.44
N ALA A 81 -7.90 10.30 -0.43
CA ALA A 81 -6.74 10.97 -1.04
C ALA A 81 -7.17 11.98 -2.11
N SER A 82 -8.29 11.73 -2.79
CA SER A 82 -8.82 12.59 -3.86
C SER A 82 -9.80 13.68 -3.39
N VAL A 83 -10.03 13.86 -2.08
CA VAL A 83 -10.98 14.87 -1.54
C VAL A 83 -10.67 16.30 -2.04
N SER A 84 -9.44 16.58 -2.43
CA SER A 84 -9.00 17.91 -2.86
C SER A 84 -8.73 18.05 -4.36
N VAL A 85 -8.87 16.97 -5.15
CA VAL A 85 -8.52 16.96 -6.58
C VAL A 85 -9.65 16.28 -7.33
N SER A 86 -10.28 16.99 -8.27
CA SER A 86 -11.09 16.33 -9.29
C SER A 86 -10.19 15.31 -9.99
N ASN A 87 -10.25 14.04 -9.59
CA ASN A 87 -9.44 13.01 -10.20
C ASN A 87 -9.99 12.76 -11.61
N PRO A 88 -9.36 13.26 -12.68
CA PRO A 88 -9.94 13.14 -14.02
C PRO A 88 -9.80 11.71 -14.55
N HIS A 89 -9.00 10.87 -13.87
CA HIS A 89 -8.65 9.52 -14.30
C HIS A 89 -8.75 8.53 -13.13
N TYR A 90 -9.79 7.69 -13.15
CA TYR A 90 -10.01 6.58 -12.22
C TYR A 90 -8.91 5.48 -12.30
N ASP A 91 -7.91 5.66 -13.17
CA ASP A 91 -6.90 4.67 -13.45
C ASP A 91 -5.83 4.55 -12.35
N VAL A 92 -5.54 5.66 -11.64
CA VAL A 92 -4.47 5.73 -10.61
C VAL A 92 -4.92 6.42 -9.33
N ILE A 93 -4.29 6.04 -8.21
CA ILE A 93 -4.35 6.78 -6.95
C ILE A 93 -3.40 7.97 -7.08
N ASN A 94 -3.95 9.19 -7.09
CA ASN A 94 -3.17 10.41 -7.00
C ASN A 94 -3.18 10.92 -5.56
N LEU A 95 -2.02 11.00 -4.93
CA LEU A 95 -1.88 11.51 -3.56
C LEU A 95 -1.20 12.88 -3.64
N PRO A 96 -1.90 13.99 -3.32
CA PRO A 96 -1.26 15.31 -3.31
C PRO A 96 -0.06 15.34 -2.37
N ASP A 97 1.00 16.03 -2.76
CA ASP A 97 2.27 16.07 -2.00
C ASP A 97 2.06 16.58 -0.56
N ASP A 98 1.15 17.53 -0.35
CA ASP A 98 0.78 18.03 0.98
C ASP A 98 0.18 16.93 1.88
N VAL A 99 -0.64 16.04 1.30
CA VAL A 99 -1.24 14.91 2.02
C VAL A 99 -0.17 13.84 2.30
N ALA A 100 0.71 13.57 1.34
CA ALA A 100 1.84 12.66 1.54
C ALA A 100 2.77 13.15 2.66
N ASN A 101 3.08 14.44 2.68
CA ASN A 101 3.88 15.09 3.71
C ASN A 101 3.19 15.05 5.08
N LEU A 102 1.89 15.30 5.15
CA LEU A 102 1.11 15.22 6.38
C LEU A 102 1.10 13.80 6.96
N TRP A 103 0.88 12.79 6.11
CA TRP A 103 0.92 11.40 6.57
C TRP A 103 2.32 11.03 7.07
N ARG A 104 3.38 11.38 6.34
CA ARG A 104 4.76 11.15 6.81
C ARG A 104 5.07 11.85 8.12
N GLY A 105 4.67 13.11 8.28
CA GLY A 105 4.91 13.89 9.49
C GLY A 105 4.22 13.30 10.72
N ARG A 106 3.05 12.68 10.54
CA ARG A 106 2.30 12.02 11.62
C ARG A 106 2.91 10.69 12.07
N PHE A 107 3.67 10.02 11.19
CA PHE A 107 4.23 8.70 11.46
C PHE A 107 5.76 8.69 11.67
N GLY A 108 6.46 9.74 11.21
CA GLY A 108 7.92 9.87 11.31
C GLY A 108 8.48 10.00 12.73
N SER A 109 7.63 10.27 13.72
CA SER A 109 8.02 10.37 15.13
C SER A 109 7.73 9.11 15.97
N VAL A 110 7.09 8.08 15.41
CA VAL A 110 6.62 6.88 16.15
C VAL A 110 7.03 5.56 15.49
N ALA A 111 7.61 5.59 14.28
CA ALA A 111 7.95 4.36 13.56
C ALA A 111 9.11 3.60 14.23
N ASP A 112 8.78 2.44 14.80
CA ASP A 112 9.71 1.36 15.12
C ASP A 112 10.69 1.16 13.94
N GLU A 113 11.99 1.10 14.22
CA GLU A 113 13.04 0.95 13.20
C GLU A 113 12.77 -0.28 12.32
N ASP A 114 12.22 -1.33 12.92
CA ASP A 114 11.85 -2.56 12.22
C ASP A 114 10.68 -2.34 11.24
N ILE A 115 9.64 -1.58 11.62
CA ILE A 115 8.56 -1.20 10.68
C ILE A 115 9.13 -0.41 9.52
N SER A 116 10.05 0.52 9.78
CA SER A 116 10.63 1.36 8.73
C SER A 116 11.42 0.52 7.71
N LYS A 117 12.15 -0.49 8.19
CA LYS A 117 12.83 -1.48 7.33
C LYS A 117 11.82 -2.28 6.51
N PHE A 118 10.75 -2.76 7.13
CA PHE A 118 9.70 -3.50 6.43
C PHE A 118 8.97 -2.63 5.40
N LEU A 119 8.70 -1.36 5.70
CA LEU A 119 8.07 -0.41 4.79
C LEU A 119 8.97 -0.16 3.57
N SER A 120 10.28 -0.01 3.78
CA SER A 120 11.26 0.13 2.70
C SER A 120 11.28 -1.11 1.80
N TYR A 121 11.26 -2.30 2.41
CA TYR A 121 11.10 -3.57 1.69
C TYR A 121 9.80 -3.61 0.86
N ALA A 122 8.68 -3.16 1.44
CA ALA A 122 7.40 -3.12 0.75
C ALA A 122 7.39 -2.14 -0.43
N VAL A 123 8.06 -0.98 -0.30
CA VAL A 123 8.23 -0.02 -1.39
C VAL A 123 9.02 -0.63 -2.55
N ASP A 124 10.11 -1.33 -2.27
CA ASP A 124 10.92 -1.96 -3.31
C ASP A 124 10.18 -3.08 -4.04
N ARG A 125 9.29 -3.80 -3.32
CA ARG A 125 8.38 -4.77 -3.93
C ARG A 125 7.31 -4.08 -4.78
N ALA A 126 6.68 -3.03 -4.26
CA ALA A 126 5.67 -2.26 -4.97
C ALA A 126 6.20 -1.69 -6.29
N LYS A 127 7.43 -1.15 -6.31
CA LYS A 127 8.07 -0.70 -7.55
C LYS A 127 8.12 -1.78 -8.62
N LYS A 128 8.42 -3.03 -8.24
CA LYS A 128 8.49 -4.15 -9.18
C LYS A 128 7.10 -4.51 -9.70
N GLU A 129 6.16 -4.74 -8.79
CA GLU A 129 4.78 -5.11 -9.14
C GLU A 129 4.08 -4.02 -9.97
N PHE A 130 4.26 -2.74 -9.61
CA PHE A 130 3.53 -1.64 -10.25
C PHE A 130 4.19 -1.21 -11.57
N SER A 131 5.50 -1.46 -11.75
CA SER A 131 6.18 -1.18 -13.02
C SER A 131 5.67 -2.06 -14.17
N GLY A 132 5.23 -3.29 -13.87
CA GLY A 132 4.62 -4.20 -14.84
C GLY A 132 3.17 -3.84 -15.21
N ALA A 133 2.52 -2.97 -14.43
CA ALA A 133 1.14 -2.53 -14.65
C ALA A 133 1.01 -1.36 -15.64
N LYS A 134 2.08 -0.99 -16.36
CA LYS A 134 2.04 0.07 -17.38
C LYS A 134 1.12 -0.32 -18.54
N SER A 135 -0.04 0.35 -18.59
CA SER A 135 -0.90 0.58 -19.75
C SER A 135 -1.45 -0.67 -20.46
N LEU A 136 -2.62 -1.12 -19.99
CA LEU A 136 -3.67 -1.67 -20.87
C LEU A 136 -4.83 -0.67 -20.90
#